data_AF-A0ABD3RU65-F1
#
_entry.id   AF-A0ABD3RU65-F1
#
_cell.length_a   1.000
_cell.length_b   1.000
_cell.length_c   1.000
_cell.angle_alpha   90.00
_cell.angle_beta   90.00
_cell.angle_gamma   90.00
#
_symmetry.space_group_name_H-M   'P 1'
#
loop_
_entity.id
_entity.type
_entity.pdbx_description
1 polymer ?
#
loop_
_entity_poly.entity_id
_entity_poly.type
_entity_poly.pdbx_seq_one_letter_code
_entity_poly.pdbx_strand_id
1 'polypeptide(L)'
;MESSVITPEDVLETLMNDGTIDSIRLKIINQLKANEELKSNTIKMVEQSKVLSTPGAEKQTKRELFDALRQELETPVLEKASKSVWELILDQNGLGKEISETVERVFCQLSGSEPPLFPPSSIESQPQKEKESAPSSSSKKRSFNDMSKERVDEVAQDSAT
;
A
#
# COMPACT_ATOMS: atom_id res chain seq x y z
N MET A 1 31.36 7.72 -21.63
CA MET A 1 29.99 7.19 -21.70
C MET A 1 29.09 8.40 -21.60
N GLU A 2 28.41 8.73 -22.69
CA GLU A 2 27.47 9.85 -22.67
C GLU A 2 26.33 9.45 -21.72
N SER A 3 26.18 10.16 -20.61
CA SER A 3 25.00 10.04 -19.77
C SER A 3 23.83 10.58 -20.58
N SER A 4 23.12 9.70 -21.29
CA SER A 4 21.85 10.08 -21.88
C SER A 4 20.97 10.63 -20.78
N VAL A 5 20.49 11.86 -20.97
CA VAL A 5 19.59 12.51 -20.03
C VAL A 5 18.32 11.68 -19.99
N ILE A 6 18.03 11.08 -18.84
CA ILE A 6 16.79 10.33 -18.63
C ILE A 6 15.62 11.30 -18.63
N THR A 7 14.64 11.03 -19.47
CA THR A 7 13.41 11.81 -19.59
C THR A 7 12.28 11.20 -18.76
N PRO A 8 11.26 11.98 -18.39
CA PRO A 8 10.05 11.45 -17.76
C PRO A 8 9.38 10.35 -18.58
N GLU A 9 9.44 10.44 -19.91
CA GLU A 9 8.89 9.45 -20.84
C GLU A 9 9.60 8.10 -20.71
N ASP A 10 10.94 8.08 -20.54
CA ASP A 10 11.70 6.83 -20.35
C ASP A 10 11.27 6.10 -19.06
N VAL A 11 11.05 6.87 -17.99
CA VAL A 11 10.56 6.34 -16.70
C VAL A 11 9.15 5.79 -16.85
N LEU A 12 8.27 6.54 -17.52
CA LEU A 12 6.89 6.14 -17.74
C LEU A 12 6.80 4.87 -18.61
N GLU A 13 7.55 4.80 -19.70
CA GLU A 13 7.60 3.63 -20.58
C GLU A 13 8.05 2.39 -19.80
N THR A 14 9.07 2.52 -18.95
CA THR A 14 9.55 1.42 -18.10
C THR A 14 8.44 0.92 -17.16
N LEU A 15 7.77 1.83 -16.44
CA LEU A 15 6.68 1.52 -15.51
C LEU A 15 5.43 0.93 -16.20
N MET A 16 5.20 1.28 -17.47
CA MET A 16 4.13 0.69 -18.28
C MET A 16 4.48 -0.73 -18.72
N ASN A 17 5.74 -0.97 -19.08
CA ASN A 17 6.19 -2.23 -19.66
C ASN A 17 6.43 -3.33 -18.61
N ASP A 18 6.77 -2.97 -17.37
CA ASP A 18 7.04 -3.93 -16.29
C ASP A 18 5.80 -4.31 -15.46
N GLY A 19 4.64 -3.71 -15.76
CA GLY A 19 3.37 -3.96 -15.07
C GLY A 19 3.21 -3.21 -13.75
N THR A 20 4.13 -2.32 -13.39
CA THR A 20 4.07 -1.53 -12.15
C THR A 20 2.84 -0.64 -12.11
N ILE A 21 2.48 0.02 -13.22
CA ILE A 21 1.26 0.85 -13.29
C ILE A 21 0.01 0.02 -13.05
N ASP A 22 -0.07 -1.19 -13.59
CA ASP A 22 -1.20 -2.09 -13.36
C ASP A 22 -1.29 -2.55 -11.91
N SER A 23 -0.15 -2.83 -11.28
CA SER A 23 -0.07 -3.14 -9.85
C SER A 23 -0.55 -1.98 -8.97
N ILE A 24 -0.12 -0.76 -9.27
CA ILE A 24 -0.57 0.46 -8.58
C ILE A 24 -2.09 0.64 -8.78
N ARG A 25 -2.58 0.52 -10.02
CA ARG A 25 -4.01 0.59 -10.32
C ARG A 25 -4.82 -0.44 -9.53
N LEU A 26 -4.32 -1.67 -9.42
CA LEU A 26 -4.97 -2.72 -8.63
C LEU A 26 -5.00 -2.38 -7.13
N LYS A 27 -3.90 -1.84 -6.58
CA LYS A 27 -3.86 -1.35 -5.18
C LYS A 27 -4.90 -0.26 -4.94
N ILE A 28 -4.99 0.75 -5.81
CA ILE A 28 -6.00 1.83 -5.73
C ILE A 28 -7.41 1.24 -5.73
N ILE A 29 -7.72 0.35 -6.68
CA ILE A 29 -9.03 -0.30 -6.79
C ILE A 29 -9.37 -1.06 -5.50
N ASN A 30 -8.42 -1.80 -4.94
CA ASN A 30 -8.64 -2.57 -3.72
C ASN A 30 -8.88 -1.67 -2.50
N GLN A 31 -8.15 -0.57 -2.36
CA GLN A 31 -8.37 0.40 -1.29
C GLN A 31 -9.74 1.08 -1.42
N LEU A 32 -10.16 1.47 -2.63
CA LEU A 32 -11.50 2.04 -2.85
C LEU A 32 -12.62 1.03 -2.57
N LYS A 33 -12.45 -0.22 -2.99
CA LYS A 33 -13.40 -1.31 -2.66
C LYS A 33 -13.48 -1.59 -1.17
N ALA A 34 -12.42 -1.33 -0.41
CA ALA A 34 -12.38 -1.47 1.04
C ALA A 34 -12.81 -0.21 1.80
N ASN A 35 -13.02 0.92 1.09
CA ASN A 35 -13.39 2.18 1.71
C ASN A 35 -14.86 2.16 2.18
N GLU A 36 -15.06 2.00 3.49
CA GLU A 36 -16.39 1.96 4.11
C GLU A 36 -17.13 3.30 4.04
N GLU A 37 -16.42 4.43 3.99
CA GLU A 37 -17.05 5.73 3.83
C GLU A 37 -17.72 5.87 2.45
N LEU A 38 -17.02 5.47 1.37
CA LEU A 38 -17.59 5.44 0.03
C LEU A 38 -18.80 4.50 -0.08
N LYS A 39 -18.73 3.32 0.57
CA LYS A 39 -19.87 2.39 0.63
C LYS A 39 -21.04 2.99 1.38
N SER A 40 -20.80 3.54 2.57
CA SER A 40 -21.84 4.18 3.38
C SER A 40 -22.48 5.36 2.65
N ASN A 41 -21.67 6.17 1.97
CA ASN A 41 -22.18 7.27 1.17
C ASN A 41 -23.07 6.79 0.01
N THR A 42 -22.64 5.75 -0.71
CA THR A 42 -23.43 5.14 -1.78
C THR A 42 -24.77 4.59 -1.27
N ILE A 43 -24.78 3.93 -0.11
CA ILE A 43 -26.01 3.45 0.54
C ILE A 43 -26.95 4.62 0.85
N LYS A 44 -26.43 5.70 1.47
CA LYS A 44 -27.23 6.90 1.77
C LYS A 44 -27.81 7.54 0.52
N MET A 45 -27.06 7.57 -0.59
CA MET A 45 -27.54 8.10 -1.86
C MET A 45 -28.67 7.24 -2.44
N VAL A 46 -28.57 5.91 -2.31
CA VAL A 46 -29.65 5.00 -2.69
C VAL A 46 -30.88 5.22 -1.80
N GLU A 47 -30.72 5.31 -0.48
CA GLU A 47 -31.83 5.57 0.45
C GLU A 47 -32.56 6.90 0.15
N GLN A 48 -31.83 7.90 -0.34
CA GLN A 48 -32.36 9.22 -0.72
C GLN A 48 -32.79 9.31 -2.20
N SER A 49 -32.76 8.20 -2.93
CA SER A 49 -33.06 8.16 -4.36
C SER A 49 -34.50 8.60 -4.66
N LYS A 50 -34.63 9.43 -5.70
CA LYS A 50 -35.92 9.81 -6.25
C LYS A 50 -36.58 8.65 -6.98
N VAL A 51 -35.79 7.82 -7.67
CA VAL A 51 -36.27 6.60 -8.34
C VAL A 51 -37.00 5.70 -7.34
N LEU A 52 -36.40 5.45 -6.17
CA LEU A 52 -37.02 4.63 -5.11
C LEU A 52 -38.20 5.32 -4.43
N SER A 53 -38.19 6.65 -4.33
CA SER A 53 -39.26 7.43 -3.69
C SER A 53 -40.47 7.70 -4.60
N THR A 54 -40.39 7.32 -5.88
CA THR A 54 -41.44 7.59 -6.86
C THR A 54 -42.60 6.59 -6.73
N PRO A 55 -43.87 7.04 -6.66
CA PRO A 55 -45.01 6.13 -6.64
C PRO A 55 -45.03 5.19 -7.85
N GLY A 56 -45.20 3.89 -7.63
CA GLY A 56 -45.16 2.89 -8.70
C GLY A 56 -43.78 2.23 -8.90
N ALA A 57 -42.73 2.69 -8.21
CA ALA A 57 -41.44 2.01 -8.18
C ALA A 57 -41.55 0.55 -7.72
N GLU A 58 -42.50 0.26 -6.82
CA GLU A 58 -42.79 -1.10 -6.33
C GLU A 58 -43.33 -2.05 -7.40
N LYS A 59 -43.81 -1.52 -8.53
CA LYS A 59 -44.35 -2.29 -9.66
C LYS A 59 -43.32 -2.52 -10.77
N GLN A 60 -42.17 -1.85 -10.71
CA GLN A 60 -41.10 -2.03 -11.67
C GLN A 60 -40.38 -3.35 -11.44
N THR A 61 -39.83 -3.91 -12.51
CA THR A 61 -38.94 -5.06 -12.39
C THR A 61 -37.62 -4.66 -11.72
N LYS A 62 -36.93 -5.62 -11.10
CA LYS A 62 -35.60 -5.40 -10.51
C LYS A 62 -34.62 -4.76 -11.51
N ARG A 63 -34.72 -5.12 -12.79
CA ARG A 63 -33.86 -4.59 -13.85
C ARG A 63 -34.15 -3.11 -14.10
N GLU A 64 -35.41 -2.77 -14.34
CA GLU A 64 -35.82 -1.37 -14.57
C GLU A 64 -35.43 -0.48 -13.39
N LEU A 65 -35.63 -0.97 -12.17
CA LEU A 65 -35.27 -0.23 -10.96
C LEU A 65 -33.75 0.00 -10.85
N PHE A 66 -32.96 -1.02 -11.15
CA PHE A 66 -31.50 -0.91 -11.12
C PHE A 66 -30.97 0.00 -12.23
N ASP A 67 -31.52 -0.11 -13.44
CA ASP A 67 -31.13 0.74 -14.57
C ASP A 67 -31.48 2.21 -14.29
N ALA A 68 -32.67 2.48 -13.73
CA ALA A 68 -33.08 3.83 -13.32
C ALA A 68 -32.22 4.37 -12.17
N LEU A 69 -31.94 3.55 -11.14
CA LEU A 69 -31.03 3.91 -10.04
C LEU A 69 -29.63 4.23 -10.55
N ARG A 70 -29.11 3.43 -11.48
CA ARG A 70 -27.82 3.68 -12.10
C ARG A 70 -27.83 4.99 -12.86
N GLN A 71 -28.87 5.26 -13.64
CA GLN A 71 -29.00 6.52 -14.37
C GLN A 71 -29.02 7.75 -13.44
N GLU A 72 -29.64 7.63 -12.26
CA GLU A 72 -29.68 8.70 -11.25
C GLU A 72 -28.34 8.86 -10.51
N LEU A 73 -27.72 7.75 -10.10
CA LEU A 73 -26.66 7.75 -9.09
C LEU A 73 -25.25 7.54 -9.63
N GLU A 74 -25.07 7.06 -10.88
CA GLU A 74 -23.75 6.74 -11.44
C GLU A 74 -22.81 7.95 -11.40
N THR A 75 -23.25 9.09 -11.92
CA THR A 75 -22.43 10.32 -11.93
C THR A 75 -22.01 10.76 -10.51
N PRO A 76 -22.92 11.02 -9.56
CA PRO A 76 -22.51 11.51 -8.24
C PRO A 76 -21.71 10.48 -7.41
N VAL A 77 -21.93 9.17 -7.60
CA VAL A 77 -21.10 8.13 -6.97
C VAL A 77 -19.70 8.13 -7.58
N LEU A 78 -19.58 8.18 -8.91
CA LEU A 78 -18.30 8.23 -9.60
C LEU A 78 -17.51 9.50 -9.29
N GLU A 79 -18.18 10.65 -9.12
CA GLU A 79 -17.53 11.89 -8.70
C GLU A 79 -16.86 11.75 -7.32
N LYS A 80 -17.54 11.11 -6.37
CA LYS A 80 -16.98 10.85 -5.03
C LYS A 80 -15.83 9.85 -5.09
N ALA A 81 -15.99 8.76 -5.83
CA ALA A 81 -14.92 7.78 -6.02
C ALA A 81 -13.69 8.43 -6.69
N SER A 82 -13.89 9.29 -7.70
CA SER A 82 -12.83 10.03 -8.38
C SER A 82 -12.06 10.95 -7.44
N LYS A 83 -12.76 11.66 -6.55
CA LYS A 83 -12.11 12.48 -5.50
C LYS A 83 -11.25 11.61 -4.57
N SER A 84 -11.80 10.49 -4.09
CA SER A 84 -11.05 9.58 -3.22
C SER A 84 -9.84 8.94 -3.93
N VAL A 85 -9.92 8.66 -5.23
CA VAL A 85 -8.76 8.22 -6.02
C VAL A 85 -7.66 9.28 -5.97
N TRP A 86 -7.99 10.54 -6.24
CA TRP A 86 -7.02 11.63 -6.23
C TRP A 86 -6.40 11.84 -4.84
N GLU A 87 -7.21 11.76 -3.79
CA GLU A 87 -6.72 11.83 -2.41
C GLU A 87 -5.72 10.71 -2.11
N LEU A 88 -6.00 9.46 -2.55
CA LEU A 88 -5.07 8.33 -2.40
C LEU A 88 -3.77 8.51 -3.19
N ILE A 89 -3.84 9.04 -4.42
CA ILE A 89 -2.67 9.27 -5.27
C ILE A 89 -1.79 10.40 -4.72
N LEU A 90 -2.40 11.42 -4.11
CA LEU A 90 -1.71 12.60 -3.57
C LEU A 90 -1.27 12.44 -2.10
N ASP A 91 -1.67 11.35 -1.44
CA ASP A 91 -1.33 11.09 -0.04
C ASP A 91 0.18 10.89 0.14
N GLN A 92 0.79 11.80 0.90
CA GLN A 92 2.22 11.83 1.18
C GLN A 92 2.66 10.79 2.21
N ASN A 93 1.72 10.11 2.88
CA ASN A 93 2.01 9.15 3.93
C ASN A 93 1.55 7.72 3.62
N GLY A 94 0.81 7.52 2.54
CA GLY A 94 0.31 6.22 2.11
C GLY A 94 0.66 5.92 0.66
N LEU A 95 -0.34 5.61 -0.14
CA LEU A 95 -0.13 5.08 -1.50
C LEU A 95 0.55 6.08 -2.43
N GLY A 96 0.28 7.39 -2.30
CA GLY A 96 0.97 8.43 -3.06
C GLY A 96 2.48 8.48 -2.82
N LYS A 97 2.91 8.22 -1.57
CA LYS A 97 4.33 8.04 -1.23
C LYS A 97 4.92 6.83 -1.92
N GLU A 98 4.24 5.68 -1.88
CA GLU A 98 4.69 4.46 -2.57
C GLU A 98 4.85 4.70 -4.09
N ILE A 99 3.91 5.42 -4.71
CA ILE A 99 3.99 5.81 -6.12
C ILE A 99 5.24 6.66 -6.37
N SER A 100 5.45 7.69 -5.55
CA SER A 100 6.59 8.61 -5.69
C SER A 100 7.92 7.88 -5.54
N GLU A 101 8.06 7.04 -4.52
CA GLU A 101 9.26 6.21 -4.29
C GLU A 101 9.51 5.20 -5.41
N THR A 102 8.44 4.69 -6.03
CA THR A 102 8.55 3.76 -7.16
C THR A 102 9.05 4.48 -8.41
N VAL A 103 8.51 5.66 -8.72
CA VAL A 103 8.97 6.50 -9.83
C VAL A 103 10.43 6.91 -9.63
N GLU A 104 10.79 7.36 -8.43
CA GLU A 104 12.17 7.75 -8.09
C GLU A 104 13.14 6.58 -8.21
N ARG A 105 12.75 5.38 -7.76
CA ARG A 105 13.56 4.16 -7.89
C ARG A 105 13.87 3.83 -9.36
N VAL A 106 12.85 3.86 -10.22
CA VAL A 106 13.03 3.61 -11.67
C VAL A 106 13.91 4.68 -12.29
N PHE A 107 13.70 5.95 -11.94
CA PHE A 107 14.55 7.04 -12.41
C PHE A 107 16.03 6.84 -12.01
N CYS A 108 16.30 6.49 -10.74
CA CYS A 108 17.66 6.22 -10.26
C CYS A 108 18.29 5.03 -10.98
N GLN A 109 17.52 3.97 -11.22
CA GLN A 109 17.97 2.79 -11.95
C GLN A 109 18.37 3.13 -13.39
N LEU A 110 17.52 3.87 -14.11
CA LEU A 110 17.81 4.33 -15.48
C LEU A 110 19.01 5.28 -15.54
N SER A 111 19.18 6.10 -14.49
CA SER A 111 20.30 7.05 -14.38
C SER A 111 21.64 6.40 -13.99
N GLY A 112 21.66 5.09 -13.69
CA GLY A 112 22.84 4.40 -13.17
C GLY A 112 23.23 4.80 -11.74
N SER A 113 22.33 5.47 -11.02
CA SER A 113 22.45 5.89 -9.62
C SER A 113 21.77 4.89 -8.69
N GLU A 114 21.92 3.59 -8.95
CA GLU A 114 21.40 2.57 -8.04
C GLU A 114 22.22 2.61 -6.73
N PRO A 115 21.57 2.75 -5.56
CA PRO A 115 22.27 2.66 -4.28
C PRO A 115 23.04 1.33 -4.21
N PRO A 116 24.30 1.30 -3.75
CA PRO A 116 25.07 0.07 -3.69
C PRO A 116 24.30 -0.98 -2.89
N LEU A 117 23.96 -2.11 -3.52
CA LEU A 117 23.29 -3.26 -2.87
C LEU A 117 24.13 -3.88 -1.73
N PHE A 118 25.39 -3.47 -1.61
CA PHE A 118 26.28 -3.84 -0.52
C PHE A 118 27.08 -2.61 -0.07
N PRO A 119 27.32 -2.42 1.24
CA PRO A 119 28.29 -1.43 1.70
C PRO A 119 29.66 -1.74 1.07
N PRO A 120 30.48 -0.72 0.75
CA PRO A 120 31.83 -0.97 0.26
C PRO A 120 32.56 -1.79 1.33
N SER A 121 32.87 -3.05 1.00
CA SER A 121 33.77 -3.84 1.83
C SER A 121 35.05 -3.04 1.94
N SER A 122 35.35 -2.56 3.15
CA SER A 122 36.59 -1.84 3.44
C SER A 122 37.74 -2.70 2.93
N ILE A 123 38.40 -2.23 1.89
CA ILE A 123 39.69 -2.75 1.46
C ILE A 123 40.64 -2.50 2.63
N GLU A 124 40.95 -3.60 3.31
CA GLU A 124 41.93 -3.75 4.35
C GLU A 124 43.27 -3.17 3.89
N SER A 125 43.63 -2.01 4.44
CA SER A 125 45.00 -1.49 4.36
C SER A 125 45.72 -1.91 5.63
N GLN A 126 46.74 -2.76 5.45
CA GLN A 126 47.63 -3.29 6.48
C GLN A 126 48.18 -2.22 7.44
N PRO A 127 48.65 -2.67 8.61
CA PRO A 127 50.08 -2.46 8.87
C PRO A 127 50.81 -3.71 9.36
N GLN A 128 52.05 -3.86 8.87
CA GLN A 128 53.04 -4.86 9.26
C GLN A 128 53.49 -4.70 10.74
N LYS A 129 53.50 -5.83 11.48
CA LYS A 129 54.59 -6.42 12.33
C LYS A 129 55.32 -5.51 13.36
N GLU A 130 55.67 -5.85 14.61
CA GLU A 130 55.85 -7.04 15.49
C GLU A 130 55.63 -6.52 16.95
N LYS A 131 55.30 -7.30 18.00
CA LYS A 131 56.14 -8.30 18.68
C LYS A 131 55.39 -8.95 19.85
N GLU A 132 55.83 -10.16 20.16
CA GLU A 132 55.26 -11.23 21.00
C GLU A 132 55.61 -11.10 22.50
N SER A 133 54.66 -11.40 23.41
CA SER A 133 54.89 -12.12 24.68
C SER A 133 53.57 -12.50 25.37
N ALA A 134 53.34 -13.80 25.56
CA ALA A 134 52.17 -14.46 26.15
C ALA A 134 52.22 -14.53 27.71
N PRO A 135 51.43 -15.38 28.42
CA PRO A 135 49.96 -15.51 28.51
C PRO A 135 49.43 -15.58 29.99
N SER A 136 48.12 -15.40 30.20
CA SER A 136 47.27 -15.97 31.29
C SER A 136 45.93 -15.21 31.30
N SER A 137 44.73 -15.72 31.61
CA SER A 137 44.22 -17.02 32.03
C SER A 137 42.68 -16.98 31.99
N SER A 138 42.08 -18.12 31.60
CA SER A 138 40.83 -18.71 32.15
C SER A 138 39.44 -18.05 31.96
N SER A 139 38.56 -18.82 31.28
CA SER A 139 37.18 -19.17 31.68
C SER A 139 36.12 -18.05 31.64
N LYS A 140 34.87 -18.21 31.15
CA LYS A 140 33.94 -19.34 31.28
C LYS A 140 32.67 -19.09 30.44
N LYS A 141 32.12 -20.16 29.86
CA LYS A 141 30.81 -20.30 29.20
C LYS A 141 29.60 -19.93 30.08
N ARG A 142 28.49 -19.53 29.43
CA ARG A 142 27.04 -19.87 29.66
C ARG A 142 26.22 -19.05 28.63
N SER A 143 25.39 -19.52 27.69
CA SER A 143 24.56 -20.71 27.43
C SER A 143 23.32 -20.91 28.32
N PHE A 144 22.19 -21.14 27.63
CA PHE A 144 20.81 -21.54 28.02
C PHE A 144 19.89 -20.44 28.59
N ASN A 145 18.55 -20.41 28.40
CA ASN A 145 17.56 -21.01 27.47
C ASN A 145 16.16 -20.48 27.88
N ASP A 146 15.23 -20.48 26.92
CA ASP A 146 13.76 -20.61 26.95
C ASP A 146 12.96 -20.73 28.28
N MET A 147 11.85 -19.98 28.38
CA MET A 147 10.52 -20.41 28.88
C MET A 147 9.46 -19.49 28.23
N SER A 148 8.60 -19.95 27.31
CA SER A 148 7.34 -20.70 27.52
C SER A 148 6.37 -19.96 28.47
N LYS A 149 5.05 -19.85 28.30
CA LYS A 149 4.04 -20.16 27.28
C LYS A 149 2.70 -19.63 27.87
N GLU A 150 1.77 -19.25 27.00
CA GLU A 150 0.31 -19.02 27.12
C GLU A 150 -0.41 -19.17 28.49
N ARG A 151 -1.45 -18.35 28.67
CA ARG A 151 -2.85 -18.82 28.75
C ARG A 151 -3.88 -17.69 28.60
N VAL A 152 -4.62 -17.77 27.49
CA VAL A 152 -6.07 -17.51 27.32
C VAL A 152 -6.82 -18.54 28.20
N ASP A 153 -8.05 -18.44 28.71
CA ASP A 153 -9.33 -17.74 28.48
C ASP A 153 -10.05 -17.73 29.86
N GLU A 154 -11.12 -16.96 30.06
CA GLU A 154 -12.47 -17.52 30.35
C GLU A 154 -13.52 -16.41 30.57
N VAL A 155 -14.59 -16.53 29.80
CA VAL A 155 -15.86 -15.80 29.84
C VAL A 155 -16.70 -16.23 31.04
N ALA A 156 -17.40 -15.29 31.68
CA ALA A 156 -18.68 -15.59 32.32
C ALA A 156 -19.62 -14.39 32.22
N GLN A 157 -20.71 -14.57 31.46
CA GLN A 157 -21.94 -13.81 31.56
C GLN A 157 -22.62 -14.11 32.91
N ASP A 158 -23.26 -13.13 33.53
CA ASP A 158 -24.60 -13.36 34.07
C ASP A 158 -25.42 -12.08 34.14
N SER A 159 -26.74 -12.23 33.96
CA SER A 159 -27.75 -11.18 33.82
C SER A 159 -28.59 -11.00 35.10
N ALA A 160 -29.41 -9.93 35.11
CA ALA A 160 -30.51 -9.63 36.05
C ALA A 160 -30.07 -9.19 37.47
N THR A 161 -30.59 -8.10 38.05
CA THR A 161 -31.98 -7.62 38.10
C THR A 161 -32.00 -6.10 38.32
#